data_AF-A0A7S2H2H6-F1
#
_entry.id   AF-A0A7S2H2H6-F1
#
_cell.length_a   1.000
_cell.length_b   1.000
_cell.length_c   1.000
_cell.angle_alpha   90.00
_cell.angle_beta   90.00
_cell.angle_gamma   90.00
#
_symmetry.space_group_name_H-M   'P 1'
#
loop_
_entity.id
_entity.type
_entity.pdbx_description
1 polymer ?
#
loop_
_entity_poly.entity_id
_entity_poly.type
_entity_poly.pdbx_seq_one_letter_code
_entity_poly.pdbx_strand_id
1 'polypeptide(L)'
;AKLHGKQVLMYCTGGIRCERASALLDALARTSDGSFEVKDTVMVRGGIERYMKTFPEGGYWKGKNYLFDRRFEQVPEAKSLADLAKDIESYCCVCRSPCAYYRGGFYCGGWLATTKSRCHIPVIVCKACAH
;
A
#
# COMPACT_ATOMS: atom_id res chain seq x y z
N ALA A 1 -19.35 4.15 13.13
CA ALA A 1 -18.25 4.28 12.13
C ALA A 1 -17.67 2.91 11.76
N LYS A 2 -17.08 2.73 10.57
CA LYS A 2 -16.60 1.41 10.05
C LYS A 2 -15.53 0.71 10.92
N LEU A 3 -14.79 1.48 11.72
CA LEU A 3 -13.71 0.98 12.58
C LEU A 3 -14.14 0.74 14.04
N HIS A 4 -15.37 1.13 14.41
CA HIS A 4 -15.81 1.04 15.81
C HIS A 4 -15.79 -0.41 16.31
N GLY A 5 -15.20 -0.64 17.48
CA GLY A 5 -15.07 -1.95 18.12
C GLY A 5 -14.10 -2.93 17.43
N LYS A 6 -13.33 -2.49 16.42
CA LYS A 6 -12.40 -3.36 15.69
C LYS A 6 -10.97 -3.24 16.23
N GLN A 7 -10.19 -4.31 16.06
CA GLN A 7 -8.74 -4.25 16.15
C GLN A 7 -8.17 -3.85 14.78
N VAL A 8 -7.26 -2.87 14.77
CA VAL A 8 -6.72 -2.28 13.54
C VAL A 8 -5.22 -2.52 13.47
N LEU A 9 -4.77 -3.22 12.42
CA LEU A 9 -3.35 -3.32 12.07
C LEU A 9 -3.02 -2.28 11.00
N MET A 10 -2.00 -1.45 11.28
CA MET A 10 -1.53 -0.43 10.33
C MET A 10 -0.09 -0.69 9.90
N TYR A 11 0.17 -0.40 8.63
CA TYR A 11 1.51 -0.41 8.07
C TYR A 11 1.66 0.66 6.99
N CYS A 12 2.88 1.13 6.81
CA CYS A 12 3.30 1.94 5.68
C CYS A 12 4.80 1.66 5.43
N THR A 13 5.38 2.24 4.36
CA THR A 13 6.76 1.98 3.95
C THR A 13 7.77 2.09 5.10
N GLY A 14 7.79 3.21 5.83
CA GLY A 14 8.75 3.47 6.91
C GLY A 14 8.15 3.71 8.30
N GLY A 15 6.86 3.44 8.51
CA GLY A 15 6.19 3.58 9.82
C GLY A 15 5.64 4.97 10.17
N ILE A 16 6.26 6.07 9.70
CA ILE A 16 5.91 7.44 10.12
C ILE A 16 4.44 7.84 9.92
N ARG A 17 3.78 7.34 8.86
CA ARG A 17 2.34 7.62 8.62
C ARG A 17 1.47 6.87 9.63
N CYS A 18 1.86 5.68 10.04
CA CYS A 18 1.14 4.89 11.04
C CYS A 18 1.27 5.49 12.43
N GLU A 19 2.41 6.06 12.79
CA GLU A 19 2.59 6.79 14.05
C GLU A 19 1.59 7.95 14.14
N ARG A 20 1.54 8.80 13.11
CA ARG A 20 0.57 9.91 13.06
C ARG A 20 -0.88 9.44 13.02
N ALA A 21 -1.18 8.40 12.24
CA ALA A 21 -2.53 7.84 12.16
C ALA A 21 -3.00 7.24 13.49
N SER A 22 -2.11 6.57 14.23
CA SER A 22 -2.42 6.02 15.56
C SER A 22 -2.78 7.11 16.56
N ALA A 23 -1.99 8.19 16.60
CA ALA A 23 -2.27 9.35 17.44
C ALA A 23 -3.60 10.03 17.07
N LEU A 24 -3.92 10.09 15.77
CA LEU A 24 -5.21 10.63 15.31
C LEU A 24 -6.39 9.75 15.72
N LEU A 25 -6.30 8.42 15.56
CA LEU A 25 -7.37 7.50 15.96
C LEU A 25 -7.65 7.57 17.47
N ASP A 26 -6.59 7.66 18.26
CA ASP A 26 -6.64 7.82 19.71
C ASP A 26 -7.25 9.18 20.12
N ALA A 27 -6.85 10.27 19.44
CA ALA A 27 -7.48 11.58 19.64
C ALA A 27 -8.98 11.58 19.29
N LEU A 28 -9.35 10.98 18.15
CA LEU A 28 -10.75 10.87 17.73
C LEU A 28 -11.57 10.09 18.76
N ALA A 29 -11.09 8.92 19.21
CA ALA A 29 -11.76 8.10 20.21
C ALA A 29 -12.01 8.85 21.53
N ARG A 30 -11.06 9.68 21.97
CA ARG A 30 -11.24 10.54 23.16
C ARG A 30 -12.31 11.61 22.98
N THR A 31 -12.45 12.16 21.77
CA THR A 31 -13.36 13.29 21.49
C THR A 31 -14.76 12.87 21.07
N SER A 32 -14.95 11.62 20.69
CA SER A 32 -16.14 11.15 19.98
C SER A 32 -17.21 10.58 20.90
N ASP A 33 -17.46 11.16 22.08
CA ASP A 33 -18.61 10.86 22.96
C ASP A 33 -19.05 9.38 23.14
N GLY A 34 -18.15 8.41 22.94
CA GLY A 34 -18.45 6.98 22.84
C GLY A 34 -18.98 6.49 21.47
N SER A 35 -19.33 7.38 20.52
CA SER A 35 -19.78 7.05 19.16
C SER A 35 -18.67 6.49 18.24
N PHE A 36 -17.40 6.68 18.61
CA PHE A 36 -16.24 6.08 17.95
C PHE A 36 -15.23 5.57 18.97
N GLU A 37 -14.81 4.32 18.81
CA GLU A 37 -13.84 3.68 19.69
C GLU A 37 -13.19 2.54 18.91
N VAL A 38 -11.87 2.48 18.92
CA VAL A 38 -11.11 1.38 18.31
C VAL A 38 -10.63 0.50 19.44
N LYS A 39 -10.91 -0.81 19.38
CA LYS A 39 -10.60 -1.75 20.47
C LYS A 39 -9.10 -1.79 20.76
N ASP A 40 -8.30 -1.86 19.70
CA ASP A 40 -6.85 -1.89 19.78
C ASP A 40 -6.25 -1.47 18.42
N THR A 41 -5.12 -0.78 18.45
CA THR A 41 -4.39 -0.35 17.27
C THR A 41 -2.95 -0.83 17.36
N VAL A 42 -2.59 -1.76 16.47
CA VAL A 42 -1.24 -2.30 16.36
C VAL A 42 -0.60 -1.82 15.06
N MET A 43 0.72 -1.62 15.08
CA MET A 43 1.44 -1.15 13.89
C MET A 43 2.73 -1.94 13.66
N VAL A 44 3.13 -2.05 12.40
CA VAL A 44 4.44 -2.58 12.02
C VAL A 44 5.51 -1.53 12.35
N ARG A 45 6.22 -1.72 13.47
CA ARG A 45 7.28 -0.80 13.92
C ARG A 45 8.40 -0.70 12.89
N GLY A 46 8.70 0.51 12.43
CA GLY A 46 9.67 0.75 11.36
C GLY A 46 9.17 0.43 9.95
N GLY A 47 7.88 0.10 9.80
CA GLY A 47 7.23 -0.12 8.51
C GLY A 47 7.66 -1.37 7.76
N ILE A 48 7.21 -1.45 6.51
CA ILE A 48 7.49 -2.56 5.59
C ILE A 48 9.01 -2.69 5.35
N GLU A 49 9.73 -1.57 5.31
CA GLU A 49 11.18 -1.58 5.04
C GLU A 49 11.94 -2.40 6.09
N ARG A 50 11.68 -2.14 7.38
CA ARG A 50 12.27 -2.91 8.47
C ARG A 50 11.74 -4.34 8.50
N TYR A 51 10.47 -4.54 8.19
CA TYR A 51 9.85 -5.87 8.15
C TYR A 51 10.58 -6.80 7.16
N MET A 52 10.81 -6.36 5.92
CA MET A 52 11.52 -7.16 4.91
C MET A 52 12.98 -7.45 5.28
N LYS A 53 13.65 -6.54 6.01
CA LYS A 53 15.01 -6.78 6.55
C LYS A 53 15.01 -7.81 7.68
N THR A 54 13.93 -7.88 8.45
CA THR A 54 13.78 -8.82 9.58
C THR A 54 13.40 -10.22 9.08
N PHE A 55 12.61 -10.29 8.02
CA PHE A 55 12.16 -11.54 7.38
C PHE A 55 12.69 -11.58 5.94
N PRO A 56 13.93 -12.06 5.73
CA PRO A 56 14.59 -12.00 4.42
C PRO A 56 13.88 -12.84 3.34
N GLU A 57 13.12 -13.86 3.73
CA GLU A 57 12.24 -14.66 2.84
C GLU A 57 10.92 -13.95 2.46
N GLY A 58 10.64 -12.80 3.07
CA GLY A 58 9.43 -12.00 2.85
C GLY A 58 8.32 -12.20 3.88
N GLY A 59 8.37 -13.27 4.69
CA GLY A 59 7.37 -13.51 5.74
C GLY A 59 5.93 -13.53 5.20
N TYR A 60 5.07 -12.69 5.77
CA TYR A 60 3.68 -12.49 5.31
C TYR A 60 3.54 -11.49 4.16
N TRP A 61 4.61 -10.76 3.80
CA TRP A 61 4.56 -9.77 2.74
C TRP A 61 4.61 -10.44 1.36
N LYS A 62 3.71 -10.04 0.47
CA LYS A 62 3.67 -10.47 -0.93
C LYS A 62 4.05 -9.34 -1.87
N GLY A 63 4.94 -9.65 -2.81
CA GLY A 63 5.36 -8.76 -3.87
C GLY A 63 6.42 -7.77 -3.40
N LYS A 64 6.41 -6.58 -4.02
CA LYS A 64 7.45 -5.57 -3.85
C LYS A 64 6.92 -4.38 -3.05
N ASN A 65 7.78 -3.74 -2.27
CA ASN A 65 7.45 -2.53 -1.52
C ASN A 65 7.89 -1.30 -2.33
N TYR A 66 6.94 -0.44 -2.69
CA TYR A 66 7.24 0.79 -3.45
C TYR A 66 7.99 1.83 -2.60
N LEU A 67 9.06 2.37 -3.17
CA LEU A 67 9.91 3.40 -2.56
C LEU A 67 9.83 4.71 -3.35
N PHE A 68 9.81 5.83 -2.63
CA PHE A 68 9.72 7.17 -3.19
C PHE A 68 11.12 7.78 -3.46
N ASP A 69 12.03 6.97 -3.96
CA ASP A 69 13.40 7.37 -4.31
C ASP A 69 13.91 6.58 -5.52
N ARG A 70 15.18 6.78 -5.89
CA ARG A 70 15.79 6.19 -7.10
C ARG A 70 15.86 4.66 -7.08
N ARG A 71 15.66 4.00 -5.94
CA ARG A 71 15.56 2.54 -5.83
C ARG A 71 14.24 2.03 -6.38
N PHE A 72 13.18 2.85 -6.32
CA PHE A 72 11.80 2.57 -6.74
C PHE A 72 11.07 1.44 -6.03
N GLU A 73 11.74 0.33 -5.74
CA GLU A 73 11.16 -0.83 -5.10
C GLU A 73 12.17 -1.52 -4.17
N GLN A 74 11.65 -2.12 -3.11
CA GLN A 74 12.37 -3.01 -2.22
C GLN A 74 11.76 -4.40 -2.31
N VAL A 75 12.62 -5.42 -2.32
CA VAL A 75 12.22 -6.83 -2.30
C VAL A 75 12.88 -7.54 -1.10
N PRO A 76 12.31 -8.65 -0.61
CA PRO A 76 12.99 -9.51 0.35
C PRO A 76 14.26 -10.08 -0.26
N GLU A 77 15.37 -10.05 0.48
CA GLU A 77 16.71 -10.38 -0.03
C GLU A 77 16.87 -11.86 -0.41
N ALA A 78 16.24 -12.77 0.34
CA ALA A 78 16.37 -14.21 0.12
C ALA A 78 15.25 -14.79 -0.77
N LYS A 79 14.27 -13.97 -1.18
CA LYS A 79 13.17 -14.44 -2.03
C LYS A 79 13.59 -14.45 -3.50
N SER A 80 13.49 -15.61 -4.14
CA SER A 80 13.85 -15.78 -5.55
C SER A 80 12.98 -14.95 -6.49
N LEU A 81 13.48 -14.61 -7.69
CA LEU A 81 12.70 -13.92 -8.71
C LEU A 81 11.47 -14.73 -9.16
N ALA A 82 11.57 -16.07 -9.18
CA ALA A 82 10.46 -16.95 -9.52
C ALA A 82 9.36 -16.89 -8.46
N ASP A 83 9.73 -16.83 -7.18
CA ASP A 83 8.75 -16.72 -6.09
C ASP A 83 8.14 -15.32 -6.00
N LEU A 84 8.92 -14.27 -6.28
CA LEU A 84 8.38 -12.91 -6.44
C LEU A 84 7.39 -12.81 -7.60
N ALA A 85 7.61 -13.54 -8.70
CA ALA A 85 6.68 -13.56 -9.83
C ALA A 85 5.32 -14.19 -9.46
N LYS A 86 5.31 -15.17 -8.54
CA LYS A 86 4.07 -15.79 -8.01
C LYS A 86 3.25 -14.83 -7.15
N ASP A 87 3.88 -13.81 -6.57
CA ASP A 87 3.19 -12.79 -5.77
C ASP A 87 2.47 -11.72 -6.63
N ILE A 88 2.60 -11.75 -7.96
CA ILE A 88 2.00 -10.73 -8.83
C ILE A 88 0.48 -10.93 -8.89
N GLU A 89 -0.24 -10.18 -8.06
CA GLU A 89 -1.72 -10.15 -8.04
C GLU A 89 -2.29 -8.99 -8.89
N SER A 90 -1.42 -8.11 -9.41
CA SER A 90 -1.78 -6.92 -10.18
C SER A 90 -1.67 -7.13 -11.69
N TYR A 91 -2.41 -6.31 -12.45
CA TYR A 91 -2.53 -6.41 -13.91
C TYR A 91 -2.28 -5.07 -14.59
N CYS A 92 -1.80 -5.12 -15.83
CA CYS A 92 -1.76 -3.94 -16.68
C CYS A 92 -3.19 -3.42 -16.94
N CYS A 93 -3.39 -2.12 -16.79
CA CYS A 93 -4.69 -1.47 -17.02
C CYS A 93 -5.13 -1.53 -18.50
N VAL A 94 -4.21 -1.74 -19.44
CA VAL A 94 -4.47 -1.77 -20.89
C VAL A 94 -4.66 -3.22 -21.39
N CYS A 95 -3.61 -4.03 -21.36
CA CYS A 95 -3.64 -5.39 -21.93
C CYS A 95 -4.04 -6.48 -20.94
N ARG A 96 -4.27 -6.15 -19.65
CA ARG A 96 -4.64 -7.10 -18.59
C ARG A 96 -3.61 -8.20 -18.29
N SER A 97 -2.41 -8.17 -18.87
CA SER A 97 -1.35 -9.10 -18.49
C SER A 97 -0.91 -8.89 -17.04
N PRO A 98 -0.49 -9.93 -16.30
CA PRO A 98 0.14 -9.77 -14.99
C PRO A 98 1.28 -8.76 -15.05
N CYS A 99 1.29 -7.80 -14.13
CA CYS A 99 2.26 -6.71 -14.14
C CYS A 99 2.44 -6.14 -12.74
N ALA A 100 3.67 -6.10 -12.26
CA ALA A 100 4.07 -5.41 -11.02
C ALA A 100 4.93 -4.17 -11.28
N TYR A 101 5.10 -3.76 -12.54
CA TYR A 101 5.92 -2.61 -12.91
C TYR A 101 5.15 -1.31 -12.71
N TYR A 102 5.57 -0.50 -11.74
CA TYR A 102 4.96 0.80 -11.47
C TYR A 102 6.03 1.90 -11.41
N ARG A 103 5.79 2.99 -12.16
CA ARG A 103 6.69 4.17 -12.24
C ARG A 103 5.99 5.50 -12.00
N GLY A 104 4.72 5.50 -11.58
CA GLY A 104 3.98 6.74 -11.33
C GLY A 104 3.73 7.64 -12.55
N GLY A 105 3.91 7.12 -13.77
CA GLY A 105 3.77 7.89 -15.01
C GLY A 105 2.38 7.84 -15.65
N PHE A 106 1.52 6.90 -15.22
CA PHE A 106 0.22 6.66 -15.87
C PHE A 106 -0.93 6.85 -14.89
N TYR A 107 -2.00 7.47 -15.39
CA TYR A 107 -3.19 7.81 -14.62
C TYR A 107 -4.45 7.47 -15.40
N CYS A 108 -5.51 7.12 -14.69
CA CYS A 108 -6.81 6.88 -15.27
C CYS A 108 -7.36 8.16 -15.91
N GLY A 109 -7.57 8.11 -17.23
CA GLY A 109 -8.18 9.20 -18.00
C GLY A 109 -9.71 9.25 -17.94
N GLY A 110 -10.35 8.34 -17.21
CA GLY A 110 -11.82 8.27 -17.10
C GLY A 110 -12.44 9.57 -16.58
N TRP A 111 -13.62 9.92 -17.08
CA TRP A 111 -14.39 11.06 -16.60
C TRP A 111 -15.28 10.65 -15.43
N LEU A 112 -15.19 11.37 -14.31
CA LEU A 112 -16.04 11.17 -13.15
C LEU A 112 -17.18 12.20 -13.19
N ALA A 113 -18.40 11.73 -13.47
CA ALA A 113 -19.58 12.59 -13.50
C ALA A 113 -19.90 13.21 -12.13
N THR A 114 -19.60 12.51 -11.04
CA THR A 114 -19.85 12.95 -9.65
C THR A 114 -19.02 14.17 -9.27
N THR A 115 -17.75 14.20 -9.66
CA THR A 115 -16.82 15.30 -9.33
C THR A 115 -16.61 16.27 -10.49
N LYS A 116 -17.24 16.03 -11.65
CA LYS A 116 -17.03 16.76 -12.91
C LYS A 116 -15.53 16.93 -13.23
N SER A 117 -14.75 15.87 -13.04
CA SER A 117 -13.29 15.90 -13.20
C SER A 117 -12.76 14.61 -13.83
N ARG A 118 -11.51 14.64 -14.30
CA ARG A 118 -10.78 13.42 -14.65
C ARG A 118 -10.48 12.61 -13.38
N CYS A 119 -10.51 11.29 -13.49
CA CYS A 119 -10.28 10.35 -12.39
C CYS A 119 -8.88 10.51 -11.78
N HIS A 120 -7.84 10.60 -12.61
CA HIS A 120 -6.45 10.83 -12.19
C HIS A 120 -5.91 9.85 -11.13
N ILE A 121 -6.54 8.67 -10.99
CA ILE A 121 -6.02 7.60 -10.12
C ILE A 121 -4.82 6.96 -10.81
N PRO A 122 -3.67 6.78 -10.13
CA PRO A 122 -2.52 6.11 -10.73
C PRO A 122 -2.85 4.68 -11.16
N VAL A 123 -2.33 4.27 -12.32
CA VAL A 123 -2.55 2.93 -12.87
C VAL A 123 -1.23 2.24 -13.23
N ILE A 124 -1.26 0.91 -13.25
CA ILE A 124 -0.13 0.08 -13.68
C ILE A 124 -0.23 -0.15 -15.19
N VAL A 125 0.84 0.20 -15.92
CA VAL A 125 0.95 0.00 -17.36
C VAL A 125 2.24 -0.76 -17.64
N CYS A 126 2.14 -1.90 -18.33
CA CYS A 126 3.33 -2.68 -18.69
C CYS A 126 4.15 -1.95 -19.75
N LYS A 127 5.44 -2.29 -19.88
CA LYS A 127 6.35 -1.62 -20.82
C LYS A 127 5.85 -1.65 -22.27
N ALA A 128 5.16 -2.72 -22.68
CA ALA A 128 4.61 -2.87 -24.03
C ALA A 128 3.35 -2.02 -24.30
N CYS A 129 2.71 -1.48 -23.25
CA CYS A 129 1.57 -0.58 -23.37
C CYS A 129 1.93 0.87 -23.01
N ALA A 130 3.20 1.13 -22.69
CA ALA A 130 3.70 2.42 -22.23
C ALA A 130 4.13 3.33 -23.41
N HIS A 131 3.35 3.34 -24.48
CA HIS A 131 3.59 4.09 -25.73
C HIS A 131 2.70 5.33 -25.82
#